data_AF-A0A7C3KI33-F1
#
_entry.id   AF-A0A7C3KI33-F1
#
_cell.length_a   1.000
_cell.length_b   1.000
_cell.length_c   1.000
_cell.angle_alpha   90.00
_cell.angle_beta   90.00
_cell.angle_gamma   90.00
#
_symmetry.space_group_name_H-M   'P 1'
#
loop_
_entity.id
_entity.type
_entity.pdbx_description
1 polymer ?
#
loop_
_entity_poly.entity_id
_entity_poly.type
_entity_poly.pdbx_seq_one_letter_code
_entity_poly.pdbx_strand_id
1 'polypeptide(L)'
;MRQKVFSYTLIGLLTSGVFTGLAIANTDRPSPPLLAQGYMRRGQVDQHFIEMMIPHHQDAVDMAELALTRATHPELKKLAQTIKQDQTREIQQMRAWYQAWYGTSVPVAFRGGGMMGRGMGMSGGMGCMMTVDLDSLKTSSDFDREFIQQMIPHHQMAVRMAQMLLYRTNRPEMQKLGNNIIRTQTAEINQMEQWYQTWYRPKSQN
;
A
#
# COMPACT_ATOMS: atom_id res chain seq x y z
N MET A 1 -3.33 -45.48 32.65
CA MET A 1 -4.32 -44.37 32.66
C MET A 1 -4.48 -43.85 31.24
N ARG A 2 -5.73 -43.71 30.78
CA ARG A 2 -6.14 -43.58 29.37
C ARG A 2 -5.73 -42.24 28.73
N GLN A 3 -5.18 -42.31 27.52
CA GLN A 3 -5.03 -41.17 26.60
C GLN A 3 -6.41 -40.72 26.11
N LYS A 4 -6.66 -39.40 26.06
CA LYS A 4 -7.85 -38.82 25.42
C LYS A 4 -7.42 -38.23 24.08
N VAL A 5 -7.72 -38.96 23.00
CA VAL A 5 -7.66 -38.48 21.62
C VAL A 5 -8.99 -37.78 21.33
N PHE A 6 -8.96 -36.50 20.96
CA PHE A 6 -10.15 -35.80 20.48
C PHE A 6 -10.16 -35.88 18.95
N SER A 7 -10.93 -36.84 18.44
CA SER A 7 -11.32 -36.92 17.03
C SER A 7 -12.55 -36.05 16.83
N TYR A 8 -12.48 -35.04 15.96
CA TYR A 8 -13.68 -34.37 15.45
C TYR A 8 -13.94 -34.83 14.03
N THR A 9 -14.96 -35.67 13.92
CA THR A 9 -15.49 -36.21 12.67
C THR A 9 -16.27 -35.11 11.94
N LEU A 10 -15.94 -34.95 10.65
CA LEU A 10 -16.67 -34.21 9.64
C LEU A 10 -18.06 -34.85 9.42
N ILE A 11 -19.15 -34.11 9.62
CA ILE A 11 -20.47 -34.48 9.11
C ILE A 11 -20.92 -33.39 8.16
N GLY A 12 -20.91 -33.73 6.86
CA GLY A 12 -21.59 -32.96 5.84
C GLY A 12 -23.09 -33.20 5.93
N LEU A 13 -23.86 -32.11 5.81
CA LEU A 13 -25.26 -32.18 5.42
C LEU A 13 -25.49 -31.18 4.28
N LEU A 14 -25.72 -31.74 3.09
CA LEU A 14 -26.22 -31.04 1.92
C LEU A 14 -27.72 -30.83 2.09
N THR A 15 -28.15 -29.58 2.19
CA THR A 15 -29.54 -29.22 1.92
C THR A 15 -29.57 -28.19 0.79
N SER A 16 -30.06 -28.66 -0.35
CA SER A 16 -30.35 -27.87 -1.54
C SER A 16 -31.56 -26.99 -1.28
N GLY A 17 -31.34 -25.68 -1.11
CA GLY A 17 -32.38 -24.65 -1.15
C GLY A 17 -32.29 -23.86 -2.45
N VAL A 18 -33.24 -24.06 -3.35
CA VAL A 18 -33.43 -23.19 -4.52
C VAL A 18 -34.04 -21.89 -4.03
N PHE A 19 -33.22 -20.82 -3.96
CA PHE A 19 -33.73 -19.46 -3.78
C PHE A 19 -33.86 -18.79 -5.15
N THR A 20 -35.07 -18.79 -5.69
CA THR A 20 -35.50 -17.87 -6.75
C THR A 20 -35.69 -16.48 -6.14
N GLY A 21 -34.59 -15.72 -6.06
CA GLY A 21 -34.59 -14.31 -5.67
C GLY A 21 -34.90 -13.41 -6.86
N LEU A 22 -36.13 -12.93 -6.91
CA LEU A 22 -36.64 -11.90 -7.82
C LEU A 22 -35.81 -10.60 -7.67
N ALA A 23 -35.12 -10.19 -8.73
CA ALA A 23 -34.38 -8.93 -8.76
C ALA A 23 -35.36 -7.75 -8.92
N ILE A 24 -35.74 -7.13 -7.81
CA ILE A 24 -36.37 -5.81 -7.82
C ILE A 24 -35.22 -4.79 -7.84
N ALA A 25 -34.94 -4.23 -9.02
CA ALA A 25 -34.00 -3.14 -9.19
C ALA A 25 -34.58 -1.86 -8.57
N ASN A 26 -34.13 -1.52 -7.36
CA ASN A 26 -34.34 -0.18 -6.80
C ASN A 26 -33.30 0.76 -7.44
N THR A 27 -33.71 1.47 -8.49
CA THR A 27 -32.94 2.54 -9.12
C THR A 27 -33.21 3.85 -8.41
N ASP A 28 -32.55 4.10 -7.28
CA ASP A 28 -32.42 5.44 -6.72
C ASP A 28 -31.08 5.55 -5.98
N ARG A 29 -30.01 5.72 -6.75
CA ARG A 29 -28.77 6.32 -6.23
C ARG A 29 -28.65 7.70 -6.86
N PRO A 30 -28.51 8.78 -6.05
CA PRO A 30 -28.34 10.11 -6.60
C PRO A 30 -27.08 10.17 -7.45
N SER A 31 -27.23 10.62 -8.70
CA SER A 31 -26.12 10.89 -9.60
C SER A 31 -25.23 11.99 -9.00
N PRO A 32 -23.90 11.81 -8.94
CA PRO A 32 -23.02 12.88 -8.49
C PRO A 32 -23.05 14.07 -9.47
N PRO A 33 -22.77 15.30 -9.00
CA PRO A 33 -22.82 16.49 -9.84
C PRO A 33 -21.90 16.38 -11.07
N LEU A 34 -22.37 16.92 -12.18
CA LEU A 34 -21.79 16.91 -13.53
C LEU A 34 -20.38 17.55 -13.68
N LEU A 35 -19.68 17.89 -12.59
CA LEU A 35 -18.39 18.60 -12.61
C LEU A 35 -17.15 17.70 -12.44
N ALA A 36 -17.29 16.38 -12.40
CA ALA A 36 -16.16 15.43 -12.36
C ALA A 36 -15.81 14.84 -13.75
N GLN A 37 -15.86 15.65 -14.81
CA GLN A 37 -15.49 15.24 -16.17
C GLN A 37 -13.97 15.05 -16.31
N GLY A 38 -13.53 13.89 -15.82
CA GLY A 38 -12.20 13.34 -16.01
C GLY A 38 -12.16 11.88 -15.53
N TYR A 39 -13.22 11.11 -15.79
CA TYR A 39 -13.29 9.72 -15.34
C TYR A 39 -12.30 8.87 -16.14
N MET A 40 -11.13 8.55 -15.55
CA MET A 40 -10.28 7.49 -16.06
C MET A 40 -11.12 6.23 -16.27
N ARG A 41 -11.05 5.65 -17.48
CA ARG A 41 -11.73 4.40 -17.80
C ARG A 41 -11.18 3.28 -16.90
N ARG A 42 -11.98 2.24 -16.60
CA ARG A 42 -11.53 1.12 -15.74
C ARG A 42 -10.19 0.50 -16.18
N GLY A 43 -9.90 0.37 -17.48
CA GLY A 43 -8.60 -0.12 -17.96
C GLY A 43 -7.43 0.87 -17.78
N GLN A 44 -7.72 2.17 -17.69
CA GLN A 44 -6.72 3.20 -17.43
C GLN A 44 -6.33 3.26 -15.94
N VAL A 45 -7.20 2.80 -15.03
CA VAL A 45 -6.88 2.79 -13.59
C VAL A 45 -5.77 1.81 -13.24
N ASP A 46 -5.74 0.64 -13.89
CA ASP A 46 -4.71 -0.39 -13.66
C ASP A 46 -3.36 0.11 -14.17
N GLN A 47 -3.34 0.69 -15.37
CA GLN A 47 -2.15 1.24 -16.00
C GLN A 47 -1.55 2.36 -15.13
N HIS A 48 -2.38 3.33 -14.77
CA HIS A 48 -1.97 4.47 -13.96
C HIS A 48 -1.54 4.05 -12.54
N PHE A 49 -2.25 3.09 -11.92
CA PHE A 49 -1.84 2.56 -10.63
C PHE A 49 -0.44 1.96 -10.69
N ILE A 50 -0.12 1.17 -11.72
CA ILE A 50 1.21 0.56 -11.87
C ILE A 50 2.28 1.65 -12.11
N GLU A 51 2.00 2.62 -12.98
CA GLU A 51 2.91 3.74 -13.27
C GLU A 51 3.26 4.53 -12.00
N MET A 52 2.32 4.67 -11.07
CA MET A 52 2.52 5.41 -9.82
C MET A 52 3.06 4.54 -8.67
N MET A 53 2.60 3.30 -8.54
CA MET A 53 2.93 2.44 -7.41
C MET A 53 4.35 1.85 -7.52
N ILE A 54 4.87 1.63 -8.74
CA ILE A 54 6.25 1.16 -8.90
C ILE A 54 7.28 2.12 -8.32
N PRO A 55 7.30 3.42 -8.69
CA PRO A 55 8.24 4.36 -8.06
C PRO A 55 7.98 4.51 -6.56
N HIS A 56 6.74 4.39 -6.09
CA HIS A 56 6.37 4.51 -4.68
C HIS A 56 6.99 3.37 -3.88
N HIS A 57 6.83 2.14 -4.36
CA HIS A 57 7.43 0.98 -3.73
C HIS A 57 8.95 1.03 -3.75
N GLN A 58 9.55 1.57 -4.81
CA GLN A 58 11.00 1.68 -4.91
C GLN A 58 11.57 2.63 -3.84
N ASP A 59 10.87 3.72 -3.50
CA ASP A 59 11.28 4.62 -2.41
C ASP A 59 11.31 3.90 -1.04
N ALA A 60 10.29 3.08 -0.76
CA ALA A 60 10.27 2.26 0.46
C ALA A 60 11.34 1.16 0.46
N VAL A 61 11.66 0.57 -0.70
CA VAL A 61 12.79 -0.37 -0.84
C VAL A 61 14.12 0.32 -0.52
N ASP A 62 14.35 1.52 -1.06
CA ASP A 62 15.58 2.28 -0.83
C ASP A 62 15.75 2.66 0.66
N MET A 63 14.66 3.08 1.32
CA MET A 63 14.66 3.30 2.77
C MET A 63 14.95 2.02 3.55
N ALA A 64 14.33 0.90 3.15
CA ALA A 64 14.52 -0.39 3.80
C ALA A 64 15.98 -0.87 3.70
N GLU A 65 16.65 -0.64 2.57
CA GLU A 65 18.07 -0.96 2.39
C GLU A 65 18.97 -0.17 3.36
N LEU A 66 18.70 1.12 3.55
CA LEU A 66 19.38 1.91 4.56
C LEU A 66 19.14 1.36 5.97
N ALA A 67 17.90 0.97 6.28
CA ALA A 67 17.54 0.44 7.60
C ALA A 67 18.25 -0.88 7.94
N LEU A 68 18.56 -1.74 6.95
CA LEU A 68 19.33 -2.96 7.20
C LEU A 68 20.72 -2.68 7.81
N THR A 69 21.31 -1.54 7.48
CA THR A 69 22.65 -1.15 7.97
C THR A 69 22.59 -0.16 9.12
N ARG A 70 21.61 0.74 9.15
CA ARG A 70 21.57 1.88 10.08
C ARG A 70 20.60 1.75 11.24
N ALA A 71 19.58 0.89 11.13
CA ALA A 71 18.60 0.79 12.20
C ALA A 71 19.25 0.31 13.51
N THR A 72 18.77 0.84 14.63
CA THR A 72 19.29 0.50 15.96
C THR A 72 18.44 -0.59 16.62
N HIS A 73 17.12 -0.59 16.40
CA HIS A 73 16.22 -1.61 16.91
C HIS A 73 16.15 -2.83 15.97
N PRO A 74 16.32 -4.06 16.49
CA PRO A 74 16.24 -5.28 15.68
C PRO A 74 14.85 -5.49 15.07
N GLU A 75 13.80 -5.01 15.72
CA GLU A 75 12.42 -5.01 15.22
C GLU A 75 12.31 -4.23 13.90
N LEU A 76 12.96 -3.06 13.83
CA LEU A 76 12.94 -2.22 12.63
C LEU A 76 13.74 -2.86 11.48
N LYS A 77 14.89 -3.49 11.77
CA LYS A 77 15.63 -4.26 10.76
C LYS A 77 14.80 -5.39 10.17
N LYS A 78 14.06 -6.11 11.03
CA LYS A 78 13.19 -7.19 10.59
C LYS A 78 12.05 -6.68 9.71
N LEU A 79 11.42 -5.56 10.08
CA LEU A 79 10.43 -4.90 9.22
C LEU A 79 11.03 -4.50 7.88
N ALA A 80 12.22 -3.89 7.87
CA ALA A 80 12.89 -3.48 6.65
C ALA A 80 13.17 -4.67 5.71
N GLN A 81 13.56 -5.84 6.23
CA GLN A 81 13.70 -7.05 5.43
C GLN A 81 12.39 -7.45 4.76
N THR A 82 11.28 -7.43 5.50
CA THR A 82 9.94 -7.74 4.97
C THR A 82 9.53 -6.75 3.89
N ILE A 83 9.63 -5.43 4.16
CA ILE A 83 9.30 -4.36 3.19
C ILE A 83 10.10 -4.55 1.90
N LYS A 84 11.42 -4.71 2.01
CA LYS A 84 12.29 -4.91 0.84
C LYS A 84 11.85 -6.12 0.02
N GLN A 85 11.62 -7.26 0.67
CA GLN A 85 11.24 -8.51 -0.01
C GLN A 85 9.87 -8.39 -0.69
N ASP A 86 8.86 -7.92 0.05
CA ASP A 86 7.48 -7.86 -0.44
C ASP A 86 7.32 -6.83 -1.55
N GLN A 87 7.84 -5.62 -1.35
CA GLN A 87 7.67 -4.55 -2.33
C GLN A 87 8.51 -4.77 -3.59
N THR A 88 9.69 -5.39 -3.48
CA THR A 88 10.47 -5.82 -4.67
C THR A 88 9.70 -6.85 -5.49
N ARG A 89 9.08 -7.85 -4.83
CA ARG A 89 8.24 -8.84 -5.51
C ARG A 89 7.04 -8.19 -6.20
N GLU A 90 6.37 -7.25 -5.53
CA GLU A 90 5.22 -6.54 -6.09
C GLU A 90 5.62 -5.65 -7.28
N ILE A 91 6.77 -4.97 -7.23
CA ILE A 91 7.32 -4.23 -8.38
C ILE A 91 7.51 -5.18 -9.58
N GLN A 92 8.11 -6.35 -9.38
CA GLN A 92 8.34 -7.32 -10.45
C GLN A 92 7.01 -7.82 -11.05
N GLN A 93 6.02 -8.12 -10.22
CA GLN A 93 4.68 -8.52 -10.66
C GLN A 93 4.02 -7.41 -11.51
N MET A 94 4.02 -6.17 -11.01
CA MET A 94 3.45 -5.03 -11.72
C MET A 94 4.14 -4.79 -13.06
N ARG A 95 5.47 -4.88 -13.15
CA ARG A 95 6.21 -4.76 -14.41
C ARG A 95 5.83 -5.85 -15.41
N ALA A 96 5.73 -7.10 -14.94
CA ALA A 96 5.36 -8.22 -15.79
C ALA A 96 3.93 -8.06 -16.34
N TRP A 97 2.98 -7.68 -15.48
CA TRP A 97 1.60 -7.42 -15.89
C TRP A 97 1.49 -6.25 -16.86
N TYR A 98 2.22 -5.17 -16.61
CA TYR A 98 2.22 -4.00 -17.48
C TYR A 98 2.70 -4.37 -18.90
N GLN A 99 3.82 -5.08 -19.01
CA GLN A 99 4.32 -5.57 -20.30
C GLN A 99 3.30 -6.50 -20.98
N ALA A 100 2.69 -7.43 -20.24
CA ALA A 100 1.73 -8.37 -20.79
C ALA A 100 0.43 -7.72 -21.25
N TRP A 101 -0.05 -6.68 -20.56
CA TRP A 101 -1.35 -6.06 -20.86
C TRP A 101 -1.26 -4.88 -21.83
N TYR A 102 -0.13 -4.18 -21.88
CA TYR A 102 0.04 -2.95 -22.65
C TYR A 102 1.12 -3.05 -23.73
N GLY A 103 1.85 -4.17 -23.81
CA GLY A 103 2.83 -4.44 -24.86
C GLY A 103 4.11 -3.59 -24.79
N THR A 104 4.32 -2.86 -23.70
CA THR A 104 5.47 -1.97 -23.51
C THR A 104 5.94 -2.01 -22.06
N SER A 105 7.17 -1.57 -21.81
CA SER A 105 7.71 -1.44 -20.46
C SER A 105 7.04 -0.26 -19.74
N VAL A 106 6.96 -0.35 -18.41
CA VAL A 106 6.50 0.77 -17.58
C VAL A 106 7.38 1.99 -17.87
N PRO A 107 6.80 3.15 -18.26
CA PRO A 107 7.55 4.37 -18.46
C PRO A 107 8.39 4.70 -17.23
N VAL A 108 9.65 5.05 -17.43
CA VAL A 108 10.47 5.55 -16.32
C VAL A 108 9.90 6.91 -15.94
N ALA A 109 9.20 6.98 -14.82
CA ALA A 109 8.88 8.26 -14.20
C ALA A 109 10.22 8.92 -13.86
N PHE A 110 10.47 10.12 -14.39
CA PHE A 110 11.67 10.89 -14.07
C PHE A 110 11.70 11.09 -12.54
N ARG A 111 12.65 10.43 -11.86
CA ARG A 111 12.97 10.61 -10.41
C ARG A 111 13.65 11.96 -10.12
N GLY A 112 13.35 13.00 -10.90
CA GLY A 112 14.18 14.19 -11.02
C GLY A 112 13.40 15.48 -10.87
N GLY A 113 13.52 16.10 -9.69
CA GLY A 113 13.16 17.50 -9.48
C GLY A 113 12.75 17.78 -8.05
N GLY A 114 13.71 17.81 -7.11
CA GLY A 114 13.50 18.56 -5.87
C GLY A 114 13.07 19.97 -6.23
N MET A 115 11.87 20.36 -5.82
CA MET A 115 11.39 21.73 -5.95
C MET A 115 12.22 22.63 -5.03
N MET A 116 13.34 23.12 -5.55
CA MET A 116 13.83 24.46 -5.21
C MET A 116 12.78 25.45 -5.75
N GLY A 117 11.71 25.66 -5.00
CA GLY A 117 10.54 26.40 -5.46
C GLY A 117 9.77 27.02 -4.32
N ARG A 118 10.36 28.06 -3.71
CA ARG A 118 9.67 29.00 -2.83
C ARG A 118 8.56 29.68 -3.66
N GLY A 119 7.31 29.23 -3.55
CA GLY A 119 6.20 29.86 -4.27
C GLY A 119 4.86 29.19 -4.03
N MET A 120 3.97 29.86 -3.29
CA MET A 120 2.54 29.57 -3.23
C MET A 120 1.98 29.45 -4.65
N GLY A 121 1.47 28.26 -5.01
CA GLY A 121 0.77 28.03 -6.27
C GLY A 121 -0.11 26.80 -6.18
N MET A 122 -1.34 26.97 -5.70
CA MET A 122 -2.39 25.96 -5.84
C MET A 122 -2.75 25.84 -7.32
N SER A 123 -2.38 24.74 -7.96
CA SER A 123 -3.02 24.28 -9.19
C SER A 123 -3.11 22.78 -9.18
N GLY A 124 -4.36 22.31 -9.13
CA GLY A 124 -4.73 20.91 -8.94
C GLY A 124 -4.26 20.02 -10.09
N GLY A 125 -3.53 18.98 -9.73
CA GLY A 125 -3.18 17.84 -10.55
C GLY A 125 -2.78 16.72 -9.60
N MET A 126 -2.93 15.47 -10.02
CA MET A 126 -2.64 14.25 -9.24
C MET A 126 -1.12 14.08 -8.96
N GLY A 127 -0.45 15.12 -8.45
CA GLY A 127 0.99 15.25 -8.26
C GLY A 127 1.45 15.18 -6.81
N CYS A 128 0.62 14.66 -5.90
CA CYS A 128 0.96 14.53 -4.48
C CYS A 128 1.45 13.12 -4.15
N MET A 129 2.41 12.60 -4.92
CA MET A 129 3.13 11.40 -4.51
C MET A 129 4.04 11.81 -3.35
N MET A 130 3.86 11.20 -2.18
CA MET A 130 4.70 11.48 -1.01
C MET A 130 6.09 10.91 -1.31
N THR A 131 7.04 11.78 -1.61
CA THR A 131 8.45 11.40 -1.78
C THR A 131 9.10 11.27 -0.41
N VAL A 132 9.94 10.25 -0.26
CA VAL A 132 10.78 10.08 0.92
C VAL A 132 12.00 11.00 0.83
N ASP A 133 12.51 11.46 1.96
CA ASP A 133 13.76 12.23 2.04
C ASP A 133 14.90 11.30 2.48
N LEU A 134 15.53 10.65 1.49
CA LEU A 134 16.65 9.74 1.73
C LEU A 134 17.88 10.48 2.29
N ASP A 135 18.04 11.77 2.02
CA ASP A 135 19.21 12.53 2.48
C ASP A 135 19.06 12.93 3.96
N SER A 136 17.85 13.31 4.39
CA SER A 136 17.49 13.40 5.81
C SER A 136 17.72 12.05 6.50
N LEU A 137 17.22 10.96 5.92
CA LEU A 137 17.32 9.63 6.52
C LEU A 137 18.78 9.15 6.66
N LYS A 138 19.65 9.43 5.67
CA LYS A 138 21.09 9.11 5.73
C LYS A 138 21.85 9.94 6.77
N THR A 139 21.39 11.14 7.08
CA THR A 139 22.11 12.07 7.97
C THR A 139 21.53 12.12 9.38
N SER A 140 20.33 11.55 9.58
CA SER A 140 19.67 11.52 10.88
C SER A 140 20.50 10.86 11.98
N SER A 141 20.55 11.53 13.13
CA SER A 141 21.15 11.01 14.38
C SER A 141 20.27 9.96 15.06
N ASP A 142 18.95 10.03 14.87
CA ASP A 142 17.97 9.05 15.35
C ASP A 142 17.29 8.42 14.12
N PHE A 143 18.02 7.47 13.51
CA PHE A 143 17.61 6.85 12.25
C PHE A 143 16.24 6.19 12.35
N ASP A 144 15.98 5.45 13.44
CA ASP A 144 14.75 4.68 13.61
C ASP A 144 13.53 5.58 13.74
N ARG A 145 13.67 6.71 14.44
CA ARG A 145 12.62 7.74 14.52
C ARG A 145 12.32 8.33 13.15
N GLU A 146 13.36 8.76 12.43
CA GLU A 146 13.21 9.38 11.11
C GLU A 146 12.58 8.41 10.10
N PHE A 147 13.04 7.14 10.11
CA PHE A 147 12.47 6.08 9.28
C PHE A 147 10.97 5.93 9.53
N ILE A 148 10.55 5.82 10.79
CA ILE A 148 9.13 5.64 11.15
C ILE A 148 8.31 6.87 10.74
N GLN A 149 8.82 8.08 10.98
CA GLN A 149 8.13 9.33 10.66
C GLN A 149 7.90 9.51 9.16
N GLN A 150 8.81 9.01 8.32
CA GLN A 150 8.64 9.02 6.88
C GLN A 150 7.81 7.82 6.36
N MET A 151 8.04 6.61 6.88
CA MET A 151 7.43 5.39 6.35
C MET A 151 5.94 5.26 6.67
N ILE A 152 5.48 5.76 7.83
CA ILE A 152 4.04 5.76 8.17
C ILE A 152 3.20 6.51 7.12
N PRO A 153 3.43 7.82 6.85
CA PRO A 153 2.62 8.55 5.86
C PRO A 153 2.82 8.02 4.44
N HIS A 154 3.99 7.47 4.11
CA HIS A 154 4.26 6.79 2.85
C HIS A 154 3.34 5.56 2.69
N HIS A 155 3.31 4.66 3.67
CA HIS A 155 2.41 3.50 3.66
C HIS A 155 0.93 3.88 3.63
N GLN A 156 0.53 4.91 4.38
CA GLN A 156 -0.85 5.40 4.35
C GLN A 156 -1.28 5.85 2.95
N MET A 157 -0.36 6.42 2.15
CA MET A 157 -0.62 6.77 0.77
C MET A 157 -0.86 5.52 -0.09
N ALA A 158 0.00 4.51 0.01
CA ALA A 158 -0.17 3.26 -0.74
C ALA A 158 -1.47 2.52 -0.36
N VAL A 159 -1.89 2.53 0.91
CA VAL A 159 -3.19 2.00 1.34
C VAL A 159 -4.35 2.74 0.65
N ARG A 160 -4.32 4.08 0.61
CA ARG A 160 -5.36 4.88 -0.08
C ARG A 160 -5.38 4.61 -1.58
N MET A 161 -4.22 4.54 -2.24
CA MET A 161 -4.12 4.20 -3.66
C MET A 161 -4.71 2.80 -3.95
N ALA A 162 -4.41 1.82 -3.11
CA ALA A 162 -4.95 0.47 -3.23
C ALA A 162 -6.48 0.43 -3.03
N GLN A 163 -7.03 1.21 -2.09
CA GLN A 163 -8.48 1.34 -1.93
C GLN A 163 -9.15 1.93 -3.17
N MET A 164 -8.57 2.97 -3.77
CA MET A 164 -9.07 3.58 -5.01
C MET A 164 -8.99 2.62 -6.19
N LEU A 165 -7.91 1.84 -6.29
CA LEU A 165 -7.76 0.77 -7.28
C LEU A 165 -8.92 -0.23 -7.18
N LEU A 166 -9.19 -0.76 -5.98
CA LEU A 166 -10.23 -1.78 -5.75
C LEU A 166 -11.64 -1.32 -6.14
N TYR A 167 -11.91 -0.02 -6.09
CA TYR A 167 -13.21 0.53 -6.50
C TYR A 167 -13.42 0.49 -8.03
N ARG A 168 -12.34 0.45 -8.82
CA ARG A 168 -12.41 0.67 -10.28
C ARG A 168 -11.87 -0.50 -11.10
N THR A 169 -10.93 -1.27 -10.58
CA THR A 169 -10.31 -2.38 -11.31
C THR A 169 -11.28 -3.55 -11.47
N ASN A 170 -11.17 -4.23 -12.62
CA ASN A 170 -11.85 -5.50 -12.90
C ASN A 170 -10.87 -6.67 -13.01
N ARG A 171 -9.56 -6.44 -12.83
CA ARG A 171 -8.55 -7.49 -12.99
C ARG A 171 -8.37 -8.24 -11.67
N PRO A 172 -8.55 -9.56 -11.61
CA PRO A 172 -8.37 -10.32 -10.37
C PRO A 172 -6.95 -10.19 -9.81
N GLU A 173 -5.93 -10.03 -10.66
CA GLU A 173 -4.55 -9.79 -10.26
C GLU A 173 -4.40 -8.48 -9.48
N MET A 174 -5.01 -7.40 -9.98
CA MET A 174 -4.98 -6.08 -9.33
C MET A 174 -5.83 -6.06 -8.06
N GLN A 175 -6.96 -6.78 -8.04
CA GLN A 175 -7.76 -6.94 -6.83
C GLN A 175 -6.97 -7.66 -5.73
N LYS A 176 -6.26 -8.73 -6.10
CA LYS A 176 -5.41 -9.46 -5.16
C LYS A 176 -4.26 -8.60 -4.65
N LEU A 177 -3.57 -7.87 -5.54
CA LEU A 177 -2.50 -6.96 -5.16
C LEU A 177 -3.00 -5.86 -4.22
N GLY A 178 -4.10 -5.18 -4.57
CA GLY A 178 -4.66 -4.10 -3.76
C GLY A 178 -5.04 -4.56 -2.35
N ASN A 179 -5.70 -5.72 -2.23
CA ASN A 179 -6.02 -6.29 -0.92
C ASN A 179 -4.77 -6.67 -0.11
N ASN A 180 -3.72 -7.18 -0.76
CA ASN A 180 -2.46 -7.48 -0.09
C ASN A 180 -1.80 -6.22 0.44
N ILE A 181 -1.66 -5.16 -0.37
CA ILE A 181 -1.09 -3.87 0.03
C ILE A 181 -1.85 -3.31 1.23
N ILE A 182 -3.18 -3.27 1.17
CA ILE A 182 -4.00 -2.77 2.29
C ILE A 182 -3.71 -3.55 3.57
N ARG A 183 -3.73 -4.89 3.49
CA ARG A 183 -3.54 -5.75 4.65
C ARG A 183 -2.14 -5.61 5.24
N THR A 184 -1.09 -5.73 4.43
CA THR A 184 0.29 -5.73 4.90
C THR A 184 0.68 -4.35 5.41
N GLN A 185 0.47 -3.30 4.63
CA GLN A 185 0.92 -1.97 5.00
C GLN A 185 0.13 -1.38 6.17
N THR A 186 -1.16 -1.73 6.33
CA THR A 186 -1.90 -1.36 7.57
C THR A 186 -1.31 -2.02 8.81
N ALA A 187 -0.89 -3.29 8.71
CA ALA A 187 -0.25 -3.97 9.83
C ALA A 187 1.11 -3.34 10.17
N GLU A 188 1.91 -3.00 9.15
CA GLU A 188 3.20 -2.35 9.31
C GLU A 188 3.07 -0.93 9.89
N ILE A 189 2.06 -0.16 9.48
CA ILE A 189 1.71 1.14 10.10
C ILE A 189 1.47 0.95 11.60
N ASN A 190 0.61 0.00 11.99
CA ASN A 190 0.27 -0.23 13.40
C ASN A 190 1.51 -0.64 14.22
N GLN A 191 2.41 -1.45 13.64
CA GLN A 191 3.68 -1.81 14.29
C GLN A 191 4.56 -0.59 14.51
N MET A 192 4.77 0.22 13.48
CA MET A 192 5.59 1.42 13.55
C MET A 192 5.01 2.46 14.51
N GLU A 193 3.69 2.66 14.52
CA GLU A 193 3.02 3.54 15.48
C GLU A 193 3.25 3.07 16.91
N GLN A 194 3.07 1.77 17.19
CA GLN A 194 3.31 1.19 18.51
C GLN A 194 4.77 1.35 18.95
N TRP A 195 5.72 1.11 18.05
CA TRP A 195 7.14 1.32 18.32
C TRP A 195 7.46 2.78 18.59
N TYR A 196 6.91 3.70 17.80
CA TYR A 196 7.10 5.13 18.04
C TYR A 196 6.63 5.54 19.44
N GLN A 197 5.47 5.03 19.88
CA GLN A 197 5.00 5.26 21.25
C GLN A 197 5.96 4.67 22.29
N THR A 198 6.41 3.44 22.07
CA THR A 198 7.21 2.69 23.03
C THR A 198 8.62 3.27 23.18
N TRP A 199 9.24 3.70 22.08
CA TRP A 199 10.63 4.15 22.05
C TRP A 199 10.77 5.65 22.36
N TYR A 200 9.73 6.45 22.09
CA TYR A 200 9.87 7.90 22.03
C TYR A 200 8.86 8.72 22.82
N ARG A 201 7.74 8.16 23.29
CA ARG A 201 6.89 8.90 24.24
C ARG A 201 7.50 8.81 25.65
N PRO A 202 7.58 9.93 26.38
CA PRO A 202 7.94 9.89 27.80
C PRO A 202 6.95 9.00 28.55
N LYS A 203 7.43 8.09 29.39
CA LYS A 203 6.56 7.45 30.39
C LYS A 203 6.06 8.58 31.29
N SER A 204 4.74 8.77 31.38
CA SER A 204 4.16 9.68 32.36
C SER A 204 4.72 9.30 33.74
N GLN A 205 5.36 10.26 34.41
CA GLN A 205 5.73 10.12 35.81
C GLN A 205 4.41 9.96 36.57
N ASN A 206 4.17 8.76 37.11
CA ASN A 206 3.14 8.54 38.13
C ASN A 206 3.60 9.16 39.45
#